data_AF-A0A4Q3CAN4-F1
#
_entry.id   AF-A0A4Q3CAN4-F1
#
_cell.length_a   1.000
_cell.length_b   1.000
_cell.length_c   1.000
_cell.angle_alpha   90.00
_cell.angle_beta   90.00
_cell.angle_gamma   90.00
#
_symmetry.space_group_name_H-M   'P 1'
#
loop_
_entity.id
_entity.type
_entity.pdbx_description
1 polymer ?
#
loop_
_entity_poly.entity_id
_entity_poly.type
_entity_poly.pdbx_seq_one_letter_code
_entity_poly.pdbx_strand_id
1 'polypeptide(L)'
;MKKFTLMIAGLGIAAAAIPATAIAAPAPQPGYSAQGGAWQNINARQNRIENRINQGIRSGALTRSEAMRLRTQFREIARLEARYRASRPGLTVAERRDLDRRFDSLERSIRIQKNDRDDRGRGNGRRY
;
A
#
# COMPACT_ATOMS: atom_id res chain seq x y z
N MET A 1 -14.31 67.55 -9.33
CA MET A 1 -14.91 68.31 -10.46
C MET A 1 -14.81 67.47 -11.73
N LYS A 2 -15.93 67.38 -12.47
CA LYS A 2 -16.06 67.22 -13.94
C LYS A 2 -15.44 65.94 -14.55
N LYS A 3 -16.19 64.87 -14.89
CA LYS A 3 -17.20 64.66 -15.95
C LYS A 3 -16.66 64.72 -17.40
N PHE A 4 -16.75 63.54 -18.03
CA PHE A 4 -17.01 63.22 -19.45
C PHE A 4 -15.98 63.64 -20.51
N THR A 5 -15.56 62.68 -21.35
CA THR A 5 -15.77 62.75 -22.80
C THR A 5 -15.71 61.33 -23.39
N LEU A 6 -16.81 60.95 -24.03
CA LEU A 6 -17.00 59.78 -24.88
C LEU A 6 -16.73 60.25 -26.31
N MET A 7 -15.87 59.56 -27.07
CA MET A 7 -15.77 59.72 -28.52
C MET A 7 -15.59 58.34 -29.17
N ILE A 8 -16.59 58.01 -29.98
CA ILE A 8 -16.73 56.85 -30.84
C ILE A 8 -15.95 57.12 -32.13
N ALA A 9 -15.06 56.20 -32.50
CA ALA A 9 -14.55 55.99 -33.86
C ALA A 9 -13.85 54.62 -33.84
N GLY A 10 -14.06 53.65 -34.71
CA GLY A 10 -14.84 53.50 -35.92
C GLY A 10 -14.45 52.14 -36.50
N LEU A 11 -15.38 51.52 -37.23
CA LEU A 11 -15.19 50.62 -38.37
C LEU A 11 -14.06 49.56 -38.34
N GLY A 12 -14.49 48.29 -38.42
CA GLY A 12 -13.74 47.25 -39.15
C GLY A 12 -13.53 45.96 -38.38
N ILE A 13 -14.59 45.21 -38.08
CA ILE A 13 -14.39 43.78 -37.78
C ILE A 13 -14.27 43.06 -39.13
N ALA A 14 -13.05 43.01 -39.65
CA ALA A 14 -12.68 41.91 -40.53
C ALA A 14 -12.89 40.63 -39.70
N ALA A 15 -13.73 39.72 -40.21
CA ALA A 15 -13.86 38.38 -39.67
C ALA A 15 -12.52 37.65 -39.89
N ALA A 16 -11.54 37.91 -39.03
CA ALA A 16 -10.39 37.04 -38.89
C ALA A 16 -10.92 35.77 -38.25
N ALA A 17 -11.10 34.75 -39.10
CA ALA A 17 -11.37 33.39 -38.67
C ALA A 17 -10.45 33.08 -37.49
N ILE A 18 -11.06 32.89 -36.32
CA ILE A 18 -10.36 32.45 -35.12
C ILE A 18 -9.71 31.13 -35.52
N PRO A 19 -8.38 30.98 -35.64
CA PRO A 19 -7.85 29.68 -35.36
C PRO A 19 -8.16 29.52 -33.89
N ALA A 20 -9.21 28.76 -33.57
CA ALA A 20 -9.30 28.14 -32.28
C ALA A 20 -8.13 27.14 -32.25
N THR A 21 -6.90 27.65 -32.10
CA THR A 21 -5.89 26.94 -31.36
C THR A 21 -6.45 26.91 -29.95
N ALA A 22 -7.35 25.95 -29.73
CA ALA A 22 -7.47 25.33 -28.45
C ALA A 22 -6.07 24.85 -28.14
N ILE A 23 -5.28 25.71 -27.49
CA ILE A 23 -4.20 25.27 -26.65
C ILE A 23 -4.96 24.52 -25.57
N ALA A 24 -5.25 23.26 -25.86
CA ALA A 24 -5.68 22.31 -24.87
C ALA A 24 -4.56 22.35 -23.86
N ALA A 25 -4.76 23.14 -22.79
CA ALA A 25 -3.95 23.05 -21.60
C ALA A 25 -3.87 21.54 -21.34
N PRO A 26 -2.66 20.95 -21.26
CA PRO A 26 -2.56 19.54 -20.96
C PRO A 26 -3.39 19.34 -19.70
N ALA A 27 -4.50 18.61 -19.84
CA ALA A 27 -5.32 18.20 -18.72
C ALA A 27 -4.33 17.69 -17.66
N PRO A 28 -4.47 18.07 -16.38
CA PRO A 28 -3.57 17.58 -15.34
C PRO A 28 -3.51 16.07 -15.52
N GLN A 29 -2.37 15.58 -16.01
CA GLN A 29 -2.19 14.17 -16.20
C GLN A 29 -2.37 13.57 -14.82
N PRO A 30 -3.18 12.52 -14.64
CA PRO A 30 -3.29 11.84 -13.36
C PRO A 30 -1.92 11.26 -13.00
N GLY A 31 -1.07 12.08 -12.39
CA GLY A 31 0.17 11.68 -11.77
C GLY A 31 -0.19 10.87 -10.55
N TYR A 32 -0.11 9.54 -10.69
CA TYR A 32 -0.15 8.54 -9.62
C TYR A 32 -1.33 8.61 -8.64
N SER A 33 -2.37 7.81 -8.88
CA SER A 33 -3.22 7.34 -7.77
C SER A 33 -3.96 6.01 -7.98
N ALA A 34 -3.61 5.20 -8.99
CA ALA A 34 -4.11 3.81 -9.07
C ALA A 34 -3.50 2.88 -8.00
N GLN A 35 -2.52 3.38 -7.25
CA GLN A 35 -1.81 2.66 -6.22
C GLN A 35 -2.10 3.29 -4.86
N GLY A 36 -3.35 3.63 -4.54
CA GLY A 36 -3.76 4.07 -3.19
C GLY A 36 -4.24 2.92 -2.30
N GLY A 37 -4.76 1.85 -2.91
CA GLY A 37 -5.39 0.73 -2.21
C GLY A 37 -4.38 -0.25 -1.59
N ALA A 38 -3.31 -0.63 -2.28
CA ALA A 38 -2.35 -1.61 -1.76
C ALA A 38 -1.52 -1.09 -0.56
N TRP A 39 -1.40 0.23 -0.37
CA TRP A 39 -0.50 0.81 0.64
C TRP A 39 -1.17 1.16 1.96
N GLN A 40 -2.45 1.57 1.93
CA GLN A 40 -3.28 1.58 3.16
C GLN A 40 -3.36 0.16 3.79
N ASN A 41 -3.07 -0.87 2.99
CA ASN A 41 -3.11 -2.27 3.42
C ASN A 41 -1.88 -2.75 4.21
N ILE A 42 -0.73 -2.05 4.27
CA ILE A 42 0.42 -2.57 5.05
C ILE A 42 0.07 -2.67 6.54
N ASN A 43 -0.57 -1.64 7.10
CA ASN A 43 -1.04 -1.67 8.49
C ASN A 43 -2.12 -2.75 8.69
N ALA A 44 -3.06 -2.90 7.76
CA ALA A 44 -4.07 -3.96 7.82
C ALA A 44 -3.44 -5.36 7.75
N ARG A 45 -2.37 -5.51 6.97
CA ARG A 45 -1.60 -6.74 6.84
C ARG A 45 -0.85 -7.07 8.12
N GLN A 46 -0.22 -6.09 8.75
CA GLN A 46 0.40 -6.24 10.06
C GLN A 46 -0.60 -6.76 11.10
N ASN A 47 -1.78 -6.14 11.20
CA ASN A 47 -2.85 -6.57 12.09
C ASN A 47 -3.31 -8.00 11.78
N ARG A 48 -3.47 -8.35 10.49
CA ARG A 48 -3.85 -9.70 10.07
C ARG A 48 -2.80 -10.74 10.48
N ILE A 49 -1.52 -10.44 10.29
CA ILE A 49 -0.40 -11.33 10.67
C ILE A 49 -0.39 -11.55 12.18
N GLU A 50 -0.48 -10.48 12.96
CA GLU A 50 -0.52 -10.57 14.43
C GLU A 50 -1.71 -11.40 14.90
N ASN A 51 -2.90 -11.16 14.33
CA ASN A 51 -4.09 -11.94 14.63
C ASN A 51 -3.92 -13.43 14.30
N ARG A 52 -3.27 -13.79 13.19
CA ARG A 52 -3.01 -15.19 12.83
C ARG A 52 -2.02 -15.87 13.78
N ILE A 53 -0.99 -15.16 14.24
CA ILE A 53 -0.06 -15.67 15.25
C ILE A 53 -0.83 -15.91 16.56
N ASN A 54 -1.60 -14.93 17.01
CA ASN A 54 -2.39 -15.03 18.25
C ASN A 54 -3.42 -16.16 18.19
N GLN A 55 -4.12 -16.28 17.06
CA GLN A 55 -5.03 -17.39 16.81
C GLN A 55 -4.31 -18.73 16.86
N GLY A 56 -3.14 -18.86 16.21
CA GLY A 56 -2.36 -20.09 16.21
C GLY A 56 -1.88 -20.50 17.60
N ILE A 57 -1.51 -19.53 18.45
CA ILE A 57 -1.19 -19.80 19.86
C ILE A 57 -2.44 -20.29 20.61
N ARG A 58 -3.58 -19.60 20.46
CA ARG A 58 -4.83 -19.91 21.16
C ARG A 58 -5.40 -21.27 20.77
N SER A 59 -5.35 -21.62 19.48
CA SER A 59 -5.81 -22.91 18.98
C SER A 59 -4.80 -24.04 19.23
N GLY A 60 -3.60 -23.71 19.72
CA GLY A 60 -2.51 -24.67 19.87
C GLY A 60 -1.87 -25.10 18.55
N ALA A 61 -2.23 -24.50 17.41
CA ALA A 61 -1.63 -24.79 16.10
C ALA A 61 -0.18 -24.28 15.99
N LEU A 62 0.22 -23.33 16.85
CA LEU A 62 1.61 -22.88 16.97
C LEU A 62 2.13 -23.20 18.37
N THR A 63 3.32 -23.79 18.45
CA THR A 63 4.09 -23.86 19.70
C THR A 63 4.50 -22.45 20.15
N ARG A 64 4.82 -22.31 21.45
CA ARG A 64 5.36 -21.04 21.98
C ARG A 64 6.65 -20.62 21.30
N SER A 65 7.53 -21.56 20.95
CA SER A 65 8.81 -21.29 20.28
C SER A 65 8.61 -20.85 18.82
N GLU A 66 7.72 -21.50 18.08
CA GLU A 66 7.31 -21.10 16.73
C GLU A 66 6.72 -19.70 16.72
N ALA A 67 5.76 -19.45 17.62
CA ALA A 67 5.16 -18.12 17.75
C ALA A 67 6.18 -17.04 18.11
N MET A 68 7.16 -17.34 18.98
CA MET A 68 8.24 -16.42 19.32
C MET A 68 9.10 -16.09 18.08
N ARG A 69 9.49 -17.10 17.29
CA ARG A 69 10.27 -16.91 16.06
C ARG A 69 9.50 -16.07 15.04
N LEU A 70 8.22 -16.37 14.83
CA LEU A 70 7.34 -15.62 13.92
C LEU A 70 7.18 -14.15 14.36
N ARG A 71 7.02 -13.91 15.67
CA ARG A 71 6.97 -12.55 16.23
C ARG A 71 8.26 -11.79 16.06
N THR A 72 9.42 -12.44 16.18
CA THR A 72 10.71 -11.81 15.94
C THR A 72 10.83 -11.36 14.48
N GLN A 73 10.55 -12.26 13.52
CA GLN A 73 10.56 -11.93 12.09
C GLN A 73 9.59 -10.78 11.77
N PHE A 74 8.38 -10.82 12.34
CA PHE A 74 7.40 -9.74 12.19
C PHE A 74 7.95 -8.39 12.66
N ARG A 75 8.58 -8.34 13.85
CA ARG A 75 9.18 -7.11 14.39
C ARG A 75 10.35 -6.61 13.54
N GLU A 76 11.15 -7.51 12.97
CA GLU A 76 12.24 -7.14 12.06
C GLU A 76 11.71 -6.44 10.81
N ILE A 77 10.65 -6.97 10.20
CA ILE A 77 10.01 -6.36 9.03
C ILE A 77 9.37 -5.01 9.42
N ALA A 78 8.68 -4.91 10.56
CA ALA A 78 8.09 -3.67 11.03
C ALA A 78 9.15 -2.58 11.30
N ARG A 79 10.32 -2.96 11.84
CA ARG A 79 11.46 -2.04 12.01
C ARG A 79 12.01 -1.59 10.65
N LEU A 80 12.13 -2.50 9.69
CA LEU A 80 12.57 -2.16 8.34
C LEU A 80 11.61 -1.17 7.68
N GLU A 81 10.30 -1.40 7.81
CA GLU A 81 9.28 -0.47 7.33
C GLU A 81 9.44 0.91 7.96
N ALA A 82 9.61 0.98 9.29
CA ALA A 82 9.83 2.25 9.97
C ALA A 82 11.06 2.99 9.43
N ARG A 83 12.15 2.26 9.13
CA ARG A 83 13.36 2.83 8.51
C ARG A 83 13.09 3.35 7.09
N TYR A 84 12.37 2.61 6.26
CA TYR A 84 11.98 3.05 4.91
C TYR A 84 10.99 4.23 4.93
N ARG A 85 10.15 4.34 5.97
CA ARG A 85 9.29 5.52 6.16
C ARG A 85 10.08 6.74 6.62
N ALA A 86 11.15 6.55 7.39
CA ALA A 86 11.98 7.62 7.91
C ALA A 86 13.01 8.17 6.90
N SER A 87 13.37 7.40 5.86
CA SER A 87 14.20 7.88 4.76
C SER A 87 13.45 8.91 3.90
N ARG A 88 14.16 9.86 3.28
CA ARG A 88 13.62 10.73 2.22
C ARG A 88 13.89 10.06 0.86
N PRO A 89 12.93 10.01 -0.09
CA PRO A 89 11.64 10.71 -0.16
C PRO A 89 10.47 10.03 0.60
N GLY A 90 10.75 9.04 1.45
CA GLY A 90 9.76 8.14 2.06
C GLY A 90 9.74 6.81 1.32
N LEU A 91 8.64 6.07 1.46
CA LEU A 91 8.48 4.71 0.91
C LEU A 91 8.52 4.70 -0.64
N THR A 92 9.66 4.34 -1.21
CA THR A 92 9.82 4.18 -2.67
C THR A 92 9.08 2.93 -3.18
N VAL A 93 8.88 2.82 -4.50
CA VAL A 93 8.23 1.63 -5.10
C VAL A 93 9.06 0.36 -4.86
N ALA A 94 10.38 0.46 -4.89
CA ALA A 94 11.29 -0.67 -4.67
C ALA A 94 11.23 -1.17 -3.21
N GLU A 95 11.33 -0.26 -2.24
CA GLU A 95 11.22 -0.59 -0.80
C GLU A 95 9.85 -1.20 -0.48
N ARG A 96 8.80 -0.68 -1.11
CA ARG A 96 7.44 -1.23 -1.02
C ARG A 96 7.36 -2.68 -1.49
N ARG A 97 7.92 -2.98 -2.67
CA ARG A 97 7.97 -4.36 -3.20
C ARG A 97 8.86 -5.27 -2.37
N ASP A 98 9.86 -4.73 -1.68
CA ASP A 98 10.69 -5.50 -0.74
C ASP A 98 9.88 -5.87 0.51
N LEU A 99 9.21 -4.91 1.14
CA LEU A 99 8.33 -5.15 2.29
C LEU A 99 7.24 -6.17 1.96
N ASP A 100 6.60 -6.04 0.79
CA ASP A 100 5.54 -6.94 0.36
C ASP A 100 6.01 -8.39 0.25
N ARG A 101 7.17 -8.61 -0.39
CA ARG A 101 7.81 -9.93 -0.48
C ARG A 101 8.16 -10.51 0.89
N ARG A 102 8.61 -9.67 1.82
CA ARG A 102 8.93 -10.10 3.20
C ARG A 102 7.68 -10.50 3.97
N PHE A 103 6.60 -9.72 3.85
CA PHE A 103 5.32 -10.06 4.47
C PHE A 103 4.70 -11.32 3.86
N ASP A 104 4.76 -11.50 2.54
CA ASP A 104 4.34 -12.74 1.86
C ASP A 104 5.07 -13.97 2.40
N SER A 105 6.40 -13.85 2.54
CA SER A 105 7.24 -14.91 3.08
C SER A 105 6.84 -15.26 4.51
N LEU A 106 6.65 -14.25 5.37
CA LEU A 106 6.20 -14.44 6.74
C LEU A 106 4.80 -15.10 6.81
N GLU A 107 3.86 -14.65 6.00
CA GLU A 107 2.52 -15.23 5.94
C GLU A 107 2.52 -16.70 5.50
N ARG A 108 3.45 -17.06 4.61
CA ARG A 108 3.69 -18.45 4.19
C ARG A 108 4.27 -19.26 5.35
N SER A 109 5.27 -18.75 6.06
CA SER A 109 5.84 -19.41 7.25
C SER A 109 4.78 -19.66 8.33
N ILE A 110 3.89 -18.69 8.59
CA ILE A 110 2.76 -18.86 9.52
C ILE A 110 1.84 -19.99 9.05
N ARG A 111 1.53 -20.05 7.75
CA ARG A 111 0.66 -21.10 7.21
C ARG A 111 1.28 -22.48 7.38
N ILE A 112 2.56 -22.62 7.03
CA ILE A 112 3.30 -23.89 7.15
C ILE A 112 3.34 -24.35 8.61
N GLN A 113 3.74 -23.47 9.53
CA GLN A 113 3.86 -23.83 10.95
C GLN A 113 2.51 -24.19 11.58
N LYS A 114 1.43 -23.51 11.18
CA LYS A 114 0.07 -23.89 11.63
C LYS A 114 -0.32 -25.28 11.13
N ASN A 115 -0.07 -25.58 9.86
CA ASN A 115 -0.48 -26.85 9.26
C ASN A 115 0.36 -28.04 9.75
N ASP A 116 1.67 -27.85 9.97
CA ASP A 116 2.57 -28.90 10.48
C ASP A 116 2.06 -29.48 11.81
N ARG A 117 1.49 -28.63 12.68
CA ARG A 117 0.87 -29.10 13.92
C ARG A 117 -0.41 -29.89 13.71
N ASP A 118 -1.22 -29.50 12.73
CA ASP A 118 -2.45 -30.23 12.37
C ASP A 118 -2.13 -31.63 11.84
N ASP A 119 -1.06 -31.76 11.04
CA ASP A 119 -0.59 -33.05 10.53
C ASP A 119 -0.06 -33.96 11.65
N ARG A 120 0.71 -33.41 12.59
CA ARG A 120 1.18 -34.17 13.78
C ARG A 120 0.05 -34.61 14.71
N GLY A 121 -1.05 -33.84 14.77
CA GLY A 121 -2.21 -34.16 15.60
C GLY A 121 -3.08 -35.30 15.05
N ARG A 122 -3.06 -35.55 13.74
CA ARG A 122 -3.92 -36.56 13.08
C ARG A 122 -3.26 -37.94 12.89
N GLY A 123 -1.99 -38.09 13.26
CA GLY A 123 -1.21 -39.32 13.04
C GLY A 123 -1.44 -40.47 14.04
N ASN A 124 -2.26 -40.30 15.09
CA ASN A 124 -2.39 -41.31 16.15
C ASN A 124 -3.77 -41.96 16.20
N GLY A 125 -4.12 -42.70 15.13
CA GLY A 125 -5.38 -43.43 15.01
C GLY A 125 -5.25 -44.85 14.46
N ARG A 126 -4.07 -45.49 14.55
CA ARG A 126 -3.86 -46.89 14.12
C ARG A 126 -3.03 -47.69 15.13
N ARG A 127 -3.69 -48.01 16.23
CA ARG A 127 -3.61 -49.27 16.99
C ARG A 127 -5.10 -49.59 17.20
N TYR A 128 -5.67 -50.64 16.64
CA TYR A 128 -5.37 -52.06 16.80
C TYR A 128 -5.81 -52.85 15.58
#